data_AF-A0AA41W102-F1
#
_entry.id   AF-A0AA41W102-F1
#
_cell.length_a   1.000
_cell.length_b   1.000
_cell.length_c   1.000
_cell.angle_alpha   90.00
_cell.angle_beta   90.00
_cell.angle_gamma   90.00
#
_symmetry.space_group_name_H-M   'P 1'
#
loop_
_entity.id
_entity.type
_entity.pdbx_description
1 polymer ?
#
loop_
_entity_poly.entity_id
_entity_poly.type
_entity_poly.pdbx_seq_one_letter_code
_entity_poly.pdbx_strand_id
1 'polypeptide(L)'
;MLRLGLLETTSRRRVRGRSRGVGLENLLGQEKEGKLSVNFNEAVGQPVCLNRKKLTSELGVIVRSFAPLEHKSWTKIPLHDRETLMDRVKAKFWIDLTVPYVWDFVHNSVGKSIIPDLITGKKLKYNHCGGSMSFVARHEMKKQETGDPSLIQVFYDTHTRVINKETKERIWISDEAQIQHEKMIALQIQGREEGVEPRDEAEICAEVLGRKKKRRRSVDTHAHQENEALREQDQDEWRTDMMTRIANLNRSTP
;
A
#
# COMPACT_ATOMS: atom_id res chain seq x y z
N MET A 1 -1.50 -48.36 -27.57
CA MET A 1 -1.32 -47.49 -26.39
C MET A 1 -0.16 -46.53 -26.67
N LEU A 2 -0.43 -45.25 -26.92
CA LEU A 2 0.61 -44.22 -26.95
C LEU A 2 0.09 -43.00 -26.19
N ARG A 3 0.71 -42.73 -25.04
CA ARG A 3 0.43 -41.59 -24.16
C ARG A 3 1.40 -40.48 -24.55
N LEU A 4 0.96 -39.56 -25.41
CA LEU A 4 1.72 -38.35 -25.74
C LEU A 4 1.58 -37.38 -24.56
N GLY A 5 2.67 -37.22 -23.81
CA GLY A 5 2.78 -36.22 -22.74
C GLY A 5 2.87 -34.81 -23.33
N LEU A 6 1.88 -33.98 -23.03
CA LEU A 6 1.96 -32.54 -23.24
C LEU A 6 3.02 -31.98 -22.28
N LEU A 7 4.15 -31.53 -22.84
CA LEU A 7 5.06 -30.62 -22.15
C LEU A 7 4.37 -29.26 -22.04
N GLU A 8 3.68 -29.01 -20.94
CA GLU A 8 3.23 -27.67 -20.59
C GLU A 8 4.45 -26.78 -20.33
N THR A 9 4.85 -26.03 -21.36
CA THR A 9 5.79 -24.93 -21.19
C THR A 9 5.03 -23.78 -20.51
N THR A 10 4.99 -23.79 -19.17
CA THR A 10 4.50 -22.63 -18.43
C THR A 10 5.48 -21.47 -18.66
N SER A 11 5.21 -20.61 -19.65
CA SER A 11 5.99 -19.39 -19.82
C SER A 11 5.84 -18.56 -18.54
N ARG A 12 6.96 -18.33 -17.84
CA ARG A 12 6.94 -17.48 -16.63
C ARG A 12 6.51 -16.09 -17.06
N ARG A 13 5.33 -15.66 -16.62
CA ARG A 13 4.84 -14.29 -16.83
C ARG A 13 5.87 -13.32 -16.26
N ARG A 14 6.23 -12.29 -17.01
CA ARG A 14 7.03 -11.17 -16.49
C ARG A 14 6.17 -10.40 -15.48
N VAL A 15 6.27 -10.78 -14.21
CA VAL A 15 5.64 -10.05 -13.10
C VAL A 15 6.57 -8.92 -12.68
N ARG A 16 6.01 -7.75 -12.36
CA ARG A 16 6.79 -6.65 -11.79
C ARG A 16 7.31 -7.06 -10.41
N GLY A 17 8.63 -7.07 -10.24
CA GLY A 17 9.29 -7.35 -8.96
C GLY A 17 9.17 -6.18 -7.96
N ARG A 18 9.73 -6.39 -6.76
CA ARG A 18 9.82 -5.36 -5.71
C ARG A 18 10.45 -4.07 -6.26
N SER A 19 9.88 -2.91 -5.92
CA SER A 19 10.48 -1.63 -6.32
C SER A 19 11.86 -1.49 -5.69
N ARG A 20 12.86 -1.14 -6.51
CA ARG A 20 14.27 -0.98 -6.11
C ARG A 20 14.73 0.48 -6.09
N GLY A 21 13.83 1.44 -6.28
CA GLY A 21 14.21 2.87 -6.31
C GLY A 21 14.96 3.33 -7.57
N VAL A 22 15.07 2.51 -8.62
CA VAL A 22 15.87 2.82 -9.84
C VAL A 22 15.57 4.20 -10.44
N GLY A 23 14.29 4.59 -10.50
CA GLY A 23 13.92 5.90 -11.03
C GLY A 23 14.39 7.07 -10.16
N LEU A 24 14.54 6.88 -8.85
CA LEU A 24 15.14 7.87 -7.96
C LEU A 24 16.67 7.91 -8.15
N GLU A 25 17.34 6.74 -8.19
CA GLU A 25 18.79 6.67 -8.40
C GLU A 25 19.23 7.39 -9.68
N ASN A 26 18.47 7.21 -10.77
CA ASN A 26 18.75 7.91 -12.03
C ASN A 26 18.65 9.44 -11.90
N LEU A 27 17.71 9.94 -11.10
CA LEU A 27 17.55 11.38 -10.85
C LEU A 27 18.66 11.92 -9.96
N LEU A 28 19.05 11.18 -8.92
CA LEU A 28 20.17 11.55 -8.07
C LEU A 28 21.47 11.63 -8.89
N GLY A 29 21.67 10.74 -9.86
CA GLY A 29 22.81 10.81 -10.78
C GLY A 29 22.81 11.99 -11.75
N GLN A 30 21.68 12.68 -11.92
CA GLN A 30 21.56 13.90 -12.72
C GLN A 30 21.74 15.17 -11.88
N GLU A 31 21.56 15.08 -10.57
CA GLU A 31 21.74 16.19 -9.64
C GLU A 31 23.21 16.38 -9.28
N LYS A 32 23.68 17.63 -9.26
CA LYS A 32 25.10 17.93 -8.97
C LYS A 32 25.57 17.45 -7.60
N GLU A 33 24.67 17.48 -6.62
CA GLU A 33 24.96 17.12 -5.23
C GLU A 33 24.52 15.69 -4.88
N GLY A 34 23.92 14.96 -5.83
CA GLY A 34 23.42 13.61 -5.59
C GLY A 34 22.26 13.53 -4.57
N LYS A 35 21.58 14.65 -4.31
CA LYS A 35 20.47 14.76 -3.35
C LYS A 35 19.30 15.56 -3.91
N LEU A 36 18.08 15.18 -3.50
CA LEU A 36 16.87 15.93 -3.85
C LEU A 36 16.40 16.83 -2.71
N SER A 37 16.04 18.06 -3.03
CA SER A 37 15.39 18.98 -2.08
C SER A 37 13.95 18.57 -1.79
N VAL A 38 13.56 18.65 -0.51
CA VAL A 38 12.19 18.44 -0.03
C VAL A 38 11.80 19.56 0.93
N ASN A 39 10.89 20.41 0.48
CA ASN A 39 10.38 21.51 1.29
C ASN A 39 9.14 21.07 2.07
N PHE A 40 9.10 21.39 3.37
CA PHE A 40 7.97 21.11 4.25
C PHE A 40 7.22 22.40 4.59
N ASN A 41 5.91 22.27 4.74
CA ASN A 41 5.07 23.33 5.30
C ASN A 41 4.86 23.05 6.79
N GLU A 42 5.23 24.01 7.64
CA GLU A 42 5.13 23.92 9.10
C GLU A 42 3.69 23.75 9.59
N ALA A 43 2.75 24.55 9.08
CA ALA A 43 1.35 24.53 9.50
C ALA A 43 0.66 23.17 9.24
N VAL A 44 1.12 22.41 8.25
CA VAL A 44 0.55 21.12 7.85
C VAL A 44 1.45 19.94 8.24
N GLY A 45 2.72 20.19 8.56
CA GLY A 45 3.72 19.14 8.81
C GLY A 45 3.93 18.20 7.64
N GLN A 46 3.76 18.67 6.40
CA GLN A 46 3.84 17.83 5.19
C GLN A 46 4.77 18.42 4.14
N PRO A 47 5.41 17.57 3.32
CA PRO A 47 6.21 18.02 2.19
C PRO A 47 5.30 18.61 1.11
N VAL A 48 5.54 19.86 0.74
CA VAL A 48 4.82 20.61 -0.30
C VAL A 48 5.75 20.81 -1.48
N CYS A 49 6.13 19.71 -2.13
CA CYS A 49 7.06 19.72 -3.26
C CYS A 49 6.85 18.54 -4.21
N LEU A 50 7.40 18.65 -5.42
CA LEU A 50 7.36 17.60 -6.45
C LEU A 50 8.02 16.28 -6.00
N ASN A 51 8.97 16.35 -5.06
CA ASN A 51 9.71 15.20 -4.55
C ASN A 51 8.99 14.43 -3.43
N ARG A 52 7.80 14.87 -2.97
CA ARG A 52 7.01 14.19 -1.92
C ARG A 52 6.79 12.69 -2.18
N LYS A 53 6.36 12.35 -3.40
CA LYS A 53 6.07 10.96 -3.79
C LYS A 53 7.36 10.11 -3.85
N LYS A 54 8.49 10.73 -4.23
CA LYS A 54 9.80 10.07 -4.28
C LYS A 54 10.31 9.78 -2.88
N LEU A 55 10.24 10.76 -1.98
CA LEU A 55 10.55 10.59 -0.56
C LEU A 55 9.73 9.45 0.05
N THR A 56 8.40 9.49 -0.07
CA THR A 56 7.52 8.46 0.52
C THR A 56 7.83 7.06 -0.03
N SER A 57 8.11 6.97 -1.33
CA SER A 57 8.47 5.67 -1.95
C SER A 57 9.81 5.15 -1.45
N GLU A 58 10.80 6.02 -1.30
CA GLU A 58 12.14 5.68 -0.85
C GLU A 58 12.18 5.31 0.62
N LEU A 59 11.44 6.02 1.49
CA LEU A 59 11.25 5.61 2.89
C LEU A 59 10.76 4.15 2.95
N GLY A 60 9.79 3.81 2.11
CA GLY A 60 9.32 2.43 1.98
C GLY A 60 10.41 1.46 1.51
N VAL A 61 11.26 1.83 0.54
CA VAL A 61 12.35 0.98 0.04
C VAL A 61 13.42 0.76 1.11
N ILE A 62 13.82 1.81 1.81
CA ILE A 62 14.81 1.77 2.89
C ILE A 62 14.37 0.82 3.99
N VAL A 63 13.16 1.02 4.50
CA VAL A 63 12.56 0.15 5.53
C VAL A 63 12.55 -1.31 5.08
N ARG A 64 12.03 -1.55 3.89
CA ARG A 64 11.86 -2.90 3.34
C ARG A 64 13.17 -3.64 3.10
N SER A 65 14.28 -2.91 2.96
CA SER A 65 15.58 -3.48 2.62
C SER A 65 16.52 -3.58 3.81
N PHE A 66 16.38 -2.68 4.81
CA PHE A 66 17.37 -2.50 5.87
C PHE A 66 16.79 -2.52 7.29
N ALA A 67 15.45 -2.44 7.48
CA ALA A 67 14.90 -2.45 8.82
C ALA A 67 15.02 -3.85 9.46
N PRO A 68 15.40 -3.96 10.74
CA PRO A 68 15.44 -5.23 11.45
C PRO A 68 14.00 -5.75 11.62
N LEU A 69 13.70 -6.88 10.97
CA LEU A 69 12.36 -7.48 10.93
C LEU A 69 12.00 -8.22 12.23
N GLU A 70 12.92 -8.30 13.18
CA GLU A 70 12.71 -8.94 14.48
C GLU A 70 11.72 -8.16 15.36
N HIS A 71 11.57 -6.86 15.11
CA HIS A 71 10.71 -5.97 15.88
C HIS A 71 9.34 -5.79 15.23
N LYS A 72 8.28 -6.02 16.02
CA LYS A 72 6.88 -5.94 15.55
C LYS A 72 6.37 -4.51 15.28
N SER A 73 7.10 -3.49 15.70
CA SER A 73 6.74 -2.08 15.52
C SER A 73 7.97 -1.19 15.44
N TRP A 74 7.82 -0.05 14.77
CA TRP A 74 8.87 0.96 14.62
C TRP A 74 9.43 1.46 15.95
N THR A 75 8.59 1.67 16.95
CA THR A 75 8.98 2.11 18.29
C THR A 75 9.81 1.08 19.05
N LYS A 76 9.70 -0.20 18.69
CA LYS A 76 10.45 -1.29 19.33
C LYS A 76 11.82 -1.53 18.69
N ILE A 77 12.12 -0.84 17.58
CA ILE A 77 13.43 -0.90 16.94
C ILE A 77 14.41 -0.07 17.79
N PRO A 78 15.59 -0.61 18.14
CA PRO A 78 16.62 0.12 18.86
C PRO A 78 16.94 1.46 18.19
N LEU A 79 17.28 2.46 19.01
CA LEU A 79 17.52 3.81 18.50
C LEU A 79 18.61 3.85 17.41
N HIS A 80 19.71 3.12 17.61
CA HIS A 80 20.81 3.05 16.65
C HIS A 80 20.38 2.52 15.26
N ASP A 81 19.49 1.53 15.22
CA ASP A 81 18.95 1.01 13.97
C ASP A 81 18.01 2.01 13.30
N ARG A 82 17.21 2.74 14.10
CA ARG A 82 16.38 3.85 13.60
C ARG A 82 17.25 4.96 13.00
N GLU A 83 18.33 5.34 13.67
CA GLU A 83 19.31 6.34 13.19
C GLU A 83 19.95 5.91 11.87
N THR A 84 20.38 4.65 11.75
CA THR A 84 20.95 4.10 10.52
C THR A 84 19.98 4.20 9.33
N LEU A 85 18.67 4.02 9.57
CA LEU A 85 17.66 4.20 8.53
C LEU A 85 17.48 5.67 8.16
N MET A 86 17.56 6.59 9.13
CA MET A 86 17.49 8.04 8.88
C MET A 86 18.70 8.56 8.11
N ASP A 87 19.90 8.04 8.36
CA ASP A 87 21.10 8.41 7.62
C ASP A 87 20.97 8.07 6.14
N ARG A 88 20.32 6.93 5.81
CA ARG A 88 20.01 6.57 4.42
C ARG A 88 19.03 7.54 3.76
N VAL A 89 18.15 8.18 4.54
CA VAL A 89 17.25 9.23 4.04
C VAL A 89 18.04 10.51 3.78
N LYS A 90 18.84 10.96 4.75
CA LYS A 90 19.70 12.15 4.64
C LYS A 90 20.75 12.04 3.52
N ALA A 91 21.14 10.81 3.17
CA ALA A 91 22.04 10.55 2.06
C ALA A 91 21.43 10.90 0.69
N LYS A 92 20.10 10.82 0.54
CA LYS A 92 19.39 11.01 -0.74
C LYS A 92 18.54 12.28 -0.82
N PHE A 93 18.20 12.86 0.33
CA PHE A 93 17.34 14.04 0.39
C PHE A 93 17.92 15.12 1.31
N TRP A 94 17.80 16.37 0.89
CA TRP A 94 18.03 17.53 1.74
C TRP A 94 16.82 17.71 2.66
N ILE A 95 16.90 17.12 3.84
CA ILE A 95 15.84 17.14 4.87
C ILE A 95 16.49 17.42 6.22
N ASP A 96 15.93 18.39 6.93
CA ASP A 96 16.32 18.69 8.30
C ASP A 96 15.45 17.89 9.29
N LEU A 97 16.00 16.80 9.82
CA LEU A 97 15.34 15.97 10.83
C LEU A 97 15.44 16.56 12.25
N THR A 98 16.09 17.71 12.43
CA THR A 98 16.06 18.42 13.72
C THR A 98 14.74 19.12 13.95
N VAL A 99 14.01 19.40 12.86
CA VAL A 99 12.72 20.07 12.89
C VAL A 99 11.61 19.07 13.30
N PRO A 100 10.86 19.31 14.38
CA PRO A 100 9.90 18.35 14.94
C PRO A 100 8.85 17.84 13.93
N TYR A 101 8.20 18.75 13.20
CA TYR A 101 7.15 18.36 12.25
C TYR A 101 7.69 17.59 11.03
N VAL A 102 8.95 17.80 10.66
CA VAL A 102 9.64 17.05 9.59
C VAL A 102 9.96 15.65 10.08
N TRP A 103 10.51 15.55 11.29
CA TRP A 103 10.76 14.28 11.97
C TRP A 103 9.46 13.47 12.03
N ASP A 104 8.36 14.08 12.49
CA ASP A 104 7.07 13.40 12.70
C ASP A 104 6.55 12.81 11.41
N PHE A 105 6.64 13.57 10.32
CA PHE A 105 6.27 13.08 9.00
C PHE A 105 7.08 11.84 8.60
N VAL A 106 8.40 11.88 8.75
CA VAL A 106 9.30 10.81 8.31
C VAL A 106 9.09 9.56 9.15
N HIS A 107 9.08 9.66 10.48
CA HIS A 107 8.87 8.52 11.37
C HIS A 107 7.47 7.91 11.23
N ASN A 108 6.42 8.72 11.08
CA ASN A 108 5.08 8.19 10.82
C ASN A 108 5.01 7.46 9.47
N SER A 109 5.72 7.97 8.45
CA SER A 109 5.76 7.34 7.12
C SER A 109 6.53 6.02 7.14
N VAL A 110 7.64 5.96 7.87
CA VAL A 110 8.43 4.75 8.09
C VAL A 110 7.67 3.72 8.89
N GLY A 111 7.03 4.12 10.00
CA GLY A 111 6.20 3.23 10.81
C GLY A 111 5.05 2.60 10.02
N LYS A 112 4.36 3.39 9.19
CA LYS A 112 3.34 2.88 8.25
C LYS A 112 3.89 1.90 7.21
N SER A 113 5.19 1.92 6.93
CA SER A 113 5.83 1.05 5.94
C SER A 113 6.31 -0.28 6.53
N ILE A 114 6.53 -0.35 7.84
CA ILE A 114 6.91 -1.58 8.58
C ILE A 114 5.68 -2.49 8.79
N ILE A 115 4.54 -1.88 9.09
CA ILE A 115 3.29 -2.57 9.46
C ILE A 115 2.75 -3.52 8.36
N PRO A 116 2.78 -3.20 7.04
CA PRO A 116 2.15 -4.06 6.04
C PRO A 116 2.93 -5.35 5.74
N ASP A 117 4.27 -5.30 5.69
CA ASP A 117 5.08 -6.48 5.34
C ASP A 117 5.15 -7.50 6.50
N LEU A 118 5.08 -7.03 7.76
CA LEU A 118 5.11 -7.88 8.96
C LEU A 118 3.75 -8.42 9.40
N ILE A 119 2.64 -7.70 9.16
CA ILE A 119 1.32 -8.05 9.71
C ILE A 119 0.37 -8.65 8.66
N THR A 120 0.49 -8.30 7.38
CA THR A 120 -0.46 -8.79 6.35
C THR A 120 0.00 -10.08 5.67
N GLY A 121 0.20 -11.13 6.47
CA GLY A 121 0.14 -12.52 5.99
C GLY A 121 -1.24 -12.92 5.43
N LYS A 122 -2.22 -12.00 5.40
CA LYS A 122 -3.51 -12.18 4.73
C LYS A 122 -3.32 -12.11 3.22
N LYS A 123 -2.91 -13.24 2.63
CA LYS A 123 -3.05 -13.46 1.19
C LYS A 123 -4.51 -13.22 0.81
N LEU A 124 -4.74 -12.46 -0.26
CA LEU A 124 -6.07 -12.37 -0.88
C LEU A 124 -6.55 -13.79 -1.22
N LYS A 125 -7.85 -14.06 -1.05
CA LYS A 125 -8.45 -15.37 -1.37
C LYS A 125 -8.14 -15.78 -2.82
N TYR A 126 -8.17 -14.81 -3.74
CA TYR A 126 -7.77 -14.96 -5.14
C TYR A 126 -7.37 -13.59 -5.71
N ASN A 127 -6.69 -13.58 -6.86
CA ASN A 127 -6.31 -12.37 -7.60
C ASN A 127 -7.26 -12.17 -8.79
N HIS A 128 -7.79 -10.96 -9.01
CA HIS A 128 -8.62 -10.65 -10.18
C HIS A 128 -7.79 -10.29 -11.43
N CYS A 129 -8.40 -10.41 -12.62
CA CYS A 129 -7.82 -10.09 -13.92
C CYS A 129 -8.00 -8.62 -14.36
N GLY A 130 -8.58 -7.77 -13.50
CA GLY A 130 -8.83 -6.35 -13.79
C GLY A 130 -7.58 -5.43 -13.79
N GLY A 131 -6.39 -6.00 -13.63
CA GLY A 131 -5.13 -5.25 -13.56
C GLY A 131 -4.95 -4.52 -12.23
N SER A 132 -4.26 -3.37 -12.26
CA SER A 132 -4.05 -2.52 -11.07
C SER A 132 -5.31 -1.78 -10.60
N MET A 133 -6.40 -1.89 -11.35
CA MET A 133 -7.65 -1.23 -11.03
C MET A 133 -8.48 -2.07 -10.06
N SER A 134 -9.07 -1.41 -9.08
CA SER A 134 -10.04 -2.04 -8.20
C SER A 134 -11.34 -2.36 -8.95
N PHE A 135 -12.11 -3.33 -8.47
CA PHE A 135 -13.44 -3.66 -8.99
C PHE A 135 -14.35 -2.43 -9.14
N VAL A 136 -14.39 -1.57 -8.11
CA VAL A 136 -15.19 -0.32 -8.12
C VAL A 136 -14.73 0.64 -9.22
N ALA A 137 -13.42 0.86 -9.33
CA ALA A 137 -12.87 1.72 -10.37
C ALA A 137 -13.14 1.16 -11.78
N ARG A 138 -13.17 -0.17 -11.94
CA ARG A 138 -13.51 -0.81 -13.22
C ARG A 138 -14.99 -0.63 -13.59
N HIS A 139 -15.88 -0.68 -12.59
CA HIS A 139 -17.30 -0.41 -12.76
C HIS A 139 -17.54 1.04 -13.20
N GLU A 140 -16.93 2.00 -12.50
CA GLU A 140 -17.01 3.43 -12.85
C GLU A 140 -16.51 3.73 -14.28
N MET A 141 -15.41 3.09 -14.71
CA MET A 141 -14.94 3.24 -16.10
C MET A 141 -15.95 2.70 -17.12
N LYS A 142 -16.47 1.49 -16.90
CA LYS A 142 -17.48 0.93 -17.80
C LYS A 142 -18.78 1.74 -17.79
N LYS A 143 -19.09 2.40 -16.68
CA LYS A 143 -20.20 3.36 -16.58
C LYS A 143 -20.04 4.54 -17.54
N GLN A 144 -18.81 5.01 -17.71
CA GLN A 144 -18.47 6.07 -18.66
C GLN A 144 -18.44 5.57 -20.12
N GLU A 145 -17.99 4.33 -20.37
CA GLU A 145 -17.84 3.78 -21.73
C GLU A 145 -19.15 3.26 -22.33
N THR A 146 -19.95 2.55 -21.53
CA THR A 146 -21.08 1.73 -22.01
C THR A 146 -22.41 2.04 -21.31
N GLY A 147 -22.45 3.07 -20.46
CA GLY A 147 -23.59 3.31 -19.56
C GLY A 147 -23.53 2.40 -18.33
N ASP A 148 -24.56 2.39 -17.48
CA ASP A 148 -24.53 1.75 -16.16
C ASP A 148 -24.42 0.22 -16.25
N PRO A 149 -23.22 -0.36 -16.03
CA PRO A 149 -22.99 -1.78 -16.25
C PRO A 149 -23.38 -2.56 -14.99
N SER A 150 -23.97 -3.73 -15.16
CA SER A 150 -24.27 -4.61 -14.03
C SER A 150 -23.00 -4.93 -13.23
N LEU A 151 -23.03 -4.73 -11.92
CA LEU A 151 -21.93 -5.04 -10.99
C LEU A 151 -21.57 -6.53 -11.05
N ILE A 152 -22.57 -7.40 -11.19
CA ILE A 152 -22.38 -8.84 -11.30
C ILE A 152 -21.65 -9.17 -12.62
N GLN A 153 -22.01 -8.49 -13.72
CA GLN A 153 -21.30 -8.65 -14.99
C GLN A 153 -19.85 -8.13 -14.94
N VAL A 154 -19.62 -6.99 -14.26
CA VAL A 154 -18.25 -6.49 -14.03
C VAL A 154 -17.44 -7.49 -13.19
N PHE A 155 -18.08 -8.18 -12.25
CA PHE A 155 -17.42 -9.21 -11.44
C PHE A 155 -16.99 -10.37 -12.33
N TYR A 156 -17.91 -10.92 -13.14
CA TYR A 156 -17.60 -11.96 -14.13
C TYR A 156 -16.44 -11.58 -15.03
N ASP A 157 -16.45 -10.37 -15.59
CA ASP A 157 -15.42 -9.91 -16.52
C ASP A 157 -14.04 -9.76 -15.87
N THR A 158 -14.01 -9.39 -14.60
CA THR A 158 -12.77 -9.19 -13.83
C THR A 158 -12.27 -10.47 -13.18
N HIS A 159 -13.10 -11.51 -13.03
CA HIS A 159 -12.77 -12.77 -12.37
C HIS A 159 -12.77 -13.97 -13.32
N THR A 160 -12.82 -13.69 -14.62
CA THR A 160 -12.57 -14.67 -15.67
C THR A 160 -11.42 -14.24 -16.57
N ARG A 161 -10.74 -15.23 -17.16
CA ARG A 161 -9.72 -15.04 -18.18
C ARG A 161 -10.20 -15.60 -19.50
N VAL A 162 -10.13 -14.80 -20.56
CA VAL A 162 -10.35 -15.29 -21.92
C VAL A 162 -9.21 -16.25 -22.29
N ILE A 163 -9.54 -17.52 -22.56
CA ILE A 163 -8.59 -18.53 -23.04
C ILE A 163 -8.50 -18.48 -24.56
N ASN A 164 -9.64 -18.39 -25.22
CA ASN A 164 -9.72 -18.36 -26.67
C ASN A 164 -10.26 -17.00 -27.12
N LYS A 165 -9.46 -16.29 -27.93
CA LYS A 165 -9.78 -14.93 -28.39
C LYS A 165 -10.88 -14.91 -29.46
N GLU A 166 -10.99 -15.97 -30.25
CA GLU A 166 -11.99 -16.08 -31.33
C GLU A 166 -13.36 -16.47 -30.77
N THR A 167 -13.41 -17.53 -29.95
CA THR A 167 -14.67 -17.98 -29.34
C THR A 167 -15.07 -17.16 -28.12
N LYS A 168 -14.18 -16.28 -27.64
CA LYS A 168 -14.31 -15.52 -26.38
C LYS A 168 -14.55 -16.41 -25.16
N GLU A 169 -14.13 -17.67 -25.23
CA GLU A 169 -14.26 -18.62 -24.14
C GLU A 169 -13.46 -18.15 -22.92
N ARG A 170 -14.09 -18.27 -21.74
CA ARG A 170 -13.60 -17.74 -20.47
C ARG A 170 -13.49 -18.85 -19.44
N ILE A 171 -12.43 -18.80 -18.64
CA ILE A 171 -12.24 -19.64 -17.46
C ILE A 171 -12.23 -18.78 -16.20
N TRP A 172 -12.77 -19.31 -15.11
CA TRP A 172 -12.66 -18.70 -13.79
C TRP A 172 -11.22 -18.69 -13.30
N ILE A 173 -10.86 -17.63 -12.59
CA ILE A 173 -9.53 -17.51 -11.95
C ILE A 173 -9.36 -18.43 -10.74
N SER A 174 -10.48 -18.85 -10.14
CA SER A 174 -10.57 -19.66 -8.92
C SER A 174 -11.99 -20.15 -8.74
N ASP A 175 -12.14 -21.37 -8.23
CA ASP A 175 -13.44 -21.98 -7.89
C ASP A 175 -14.24 -21.12 -6.91
N GLU A 176 -13.57 -20.47 -5.95
CA GLU A 176 -14.23 -19.56 -5.00
C GLU A 176 -14.86 -18.36 -5.72
N ALA A 177 -14.21 -17.82 -6.75
CA ALA A 177 -14.77 -16.72 -7.52
C ALA A 177 -15.99 -17.16 -8.35
N GLN A 178 -15.97 -18.39 -8.87
CA GLN A 178 -17.12 -18.99 -9.54
C GLN A 178 -18.30 -19.14 -8.58
N ILE A 179 -18.07 -19.76 -7.41
CA ILE A 179 -19.10 -19.97 -6.37
C ILE A 179 -19.73 -18.63 -5.94
N GLN A 180 -18.91 -17.60 -5.78
CA GLN A 180 -19.41 -16.27 -5.42
C GLN A 180 -20.27 -15.65 -6.53
N HIS A 181 -19.86 -15.77 -7.79
CA HIS A 181 -20.68 -15.29 -8.91
C HIS A 181 -22.01 -16.04 -9.01
N GLU A 182 -21.99 -17.37 -8.90
CA GLU A 182 -23.21 -18.19 -8.87
C GLU A 182 -24.15 -17.77 -7.73
N LYS A 183 -23.59 -17.48 -6.55
CA LYS A 183 -24.36 -16.95 -5.42
C LYS A 183 -24.97 -15.57 -5.70
N MET A 184 -24.25 -14.68 -6.40
CA MET A 184 -24.80 -13.38 -6.80
C MET A 184 -25.99 -13.54 -7.75
N ILE A 185 -25.89 -14.45 -8.73
CA ILE A 185 -26.98 -14.74 -9.68
C ILE A 185 -28.18 -15.34 -8.94
N ALA A 186 -27.96 -16.28 -8.02
CA ALA A 186 -29.04 -16.88 -7.24
C ALA A 186 -29.81 -15.84 -6.42
N LEU A 187 -29.11 -14.92 -5.74
CA LEU A 187 -29.73 -13.84 -4.97
C LEU A 187 -30.48 -12.85 -5.87
N GLN A 188 -29.97 -12.60 -7.09
CA GLN A 188 -30.64 -11.75 -8.07
C GLN A 188 -31.94 -12.37 -8.59
N ILE A 189 -31.95 -13.70 -8.82
CA ILE A 189 -33.14 -14.44 -9.24
C ILE A 189 -34.16 -14.48 -8.09
N GLN A 190 -33.73 -14.78 -6.86
CA GLN A 190 -34.61 -14.85 -5.69
C GLN A 190 -35.34 -13.52 -5.42
N GLY A 191 -34.63 -12.38 -5.51
CA GLY A 191 -35.25 -11.06 -5.32
C GLY A 191 -36.30 -10.71 -6.38
N ARG A 192 -36.24 -11.33 -7.57
CA ARG A 192 -37.21 -11.12 -8.66
C ARG A 192 -38.53 -11.84 -8.41
N GLU A 193 -38.48 -12.99 -7.74
CA GLU A 193 -39.66 -13.83 -7.45
C GLU A 193 -40.48 -13.31 -6.27
N GLU A 194 -39.88 -12.53 -5.37
CA GLU A 194 -40.56 -11.99 -4.18
C GLU A 194 -41.44 -10.76 -4.48
N GLY A 195 -41.45 -10.20 -5.70
CA GLY A 195 -42.30 -9.05 -6.07
C GLY A 195 -42.01 -7.76 -5.29
N VAL A 196 -40.95 -7.76 -4.49
CA VAL A 196 -40.39 -6.62 -3.77
C VAL A 196 -39.42 -5.89 -4.72
N GLU A 197 -39.27 -4.57 -4.55
CA GLU A 197 -38.24 -3.74 -5.20
C GLU A 197 -36.94 -4.54 -5.47
N PRO A 198 -36.42 -4.56 -6.72
CA PRO A 198 -35.25 -5.37 -7.07
C PRO A 198 -34.12 -5.10 -6.09
N ARG A 199 -33.60 -6.15 -5.43
CA ARG A 199 -32.44 -5.99 -4.56
C ARG A 199 -31.32 -5.32 -5.34
N ASP A 200 -30.84 -4.18 -4.84
CA ASP A 200 -29.75 -3.42 -5.43
C ASP A 200 -28.53 -4.34 -5.62
N GLU A 201 -27.97 -4.39 -6.84
CA GLU A 201 -26.83 -5.25 -7.15
C GLU A 201 -25.62 -4.94 -6.24
N ALA A 202 -25.51 -3.70 -5.76
CA ALA A 202 -24.48 -3.31 -4.81
C ALA A 202 -24.67 -3.99 -3.44
N GLU A 203 -25.91 -4.17 -3.01
CA GLU A 203 -26.23 -4.90 -1.78
C GLU A 203 -25.96 -6.40 -1.93
N ILE A 204 -26.35 -7.01 -3.07
CA ILE A 204 -26.03 -8.41 -3.39
C ILE A 204 -24.51 -8.62 -3.36
N CYS A 205 -23.76 -7.75 -4.03
CA CYS A 205 -22.30 -7.79 -4.05
C CYS A 205 -21.71 -7.61 -2.64
N ALA A 206 -22.27 -6.73 -1.82
CA ALA A 206 -21.81 -6.51 -0.44
C ALA A 206 -22.13 -7.69 0.48
N GLU A 207 -23.21 -8.42 0.24
CA GLU A 207 -23.56 -9.64 0.96
C GLU A 207 -22.60 -10.80 0.60
N VAL A 208 -22.35 -11.00 -0.70
CA VAL A 208 -21.52 -12.11 -1.19
C VAL A 208 -20.03 -11.89 -0.94
N LEU A 209 -19.52 -10.70 -1.25
CA LEU A 209 -18.09 -10.37 -1.13
C LEU A 209 -17.73 -9.85 0.27
N GLY A 210 -18.74 -9.57 1.09
CA GLY A 210 -18.63 -8.95 2.40
C GLY A 210 -18.58 -7.41 2.31
N ARG A 211 -19.24 -6.77 3.28
CA ARG A 211 -19.18 -5.31 3.43
C ARG A 211 -17.74 -4.92 3.76
N LYS A 212 -17.13 -4.06 2.92
CA LYS A 212 -15.84 -3.45 3.27
C LYS A 212 -16.04 -2.71 4.59
N LYS A 213 -15.34 -3.15 5.64
CA LYS A 213 -15.15 -2.31 6.83
C LYS A 213 -14.59 -0.99 6.32
N LYS A 214 -15.25 0.14 6.60
CA LYS A 214 -14.64 1.46 6.38
C LYS A 214 -13.25 1.34 6.98
N ARG A 215 -12.21 1.57 6.17
CA ARG A 215 -10.88 1.77 6.74
C ARG A 215 -11.06 2.92 7.70
N ARG A 216 -11.01 2.63 9.01
CA ARG A 216 -10.75 3.67 9.99
C ARG A 216 -9.43 4.26 9.54
N ARG A 217 -9.48 5.44 8.89
CA ARG A 217 -8.40 6.40 9.09
C ARG A 217 -8.47 6.60 10.60
N SER A 218 -7.50 6.05 11.32
CA SER A 218 -7.55 6.06 12.78
C SER A 218 -7.70 7.50 13.23
N VAL A 219 -8.87 7.81 13.74
CA VAL A 219 -9.05 8.84 14.76
C VAL A 219 -9.48 8.04 15.99
N ASP A 220 -8.71 7.01 16.35
CA ASP A 220 -8.91 6.28 17.61
C ASP A 220 -8.13 7.04 18.67
N THR A 221 -8.77 8.04 19.27
CA THR A 221 -8.17 9.05 20.15
C THR A 221 -7.49 8.44 21.37
N HIS A 222 -7.99 7.35 21.94
CA HIS A 222 -7.45 6.79 23.19
C HIS A 222 -6.19 5.95 23.02
N ALA A 223 -6.15 5.06 22.01
CA ALA A 223 -4.93 4.33 21.66
C ALA A 223 -3.92 5.26 20.95
N HIS A 224 -4.40 6.33 20.29
CA HIS A 224 -3.53 7.38 19.80
C HIS A 224 -2.87 8.08 20.98
N GLN A 225 -3.60 8.47 22.03
CA GLN A 225 -3.09 9.16 23.22
C GLN A 225 -2.03 8.36 23.99
N GLU A 226 -2.24 7.07 24.29
CA GLU A 226 -1.18 6.27 24.96
C GLU A 226 0.05 6.08 24.07
N ASN A 227 -0.14 5.80 22.78
CA ASN A 227 0.98 5.73 21.85
C ASN A 227 1.57 7.12 21.57
N GLU A 228 0.84 8.21 21.80
CA GLU A 228 1.26 9.60 21.64
C GLU A 228 2.05 10.05 22.84
N ALA A 229 1.66 9.69 24.06
CA ALA A 229 2.45 9.90 25.28
C ALA A 229 3.74 9.08 25.25
N LEU A 230 3.70 7.81 24.81
CA LEU A 230 4.92 7.02 24.60
C LEU A 230 5.76 7.57 23.44
N ARG A 231 5.14 8.11 22.37
CA ARG A 231 5.87 8.80 21.29
C ARG A 231 6.46 10.11 21.76
N GLU A 232 5.76 10.91 22.56
CA GLU A 232 6.23 12.16 23.14
C GLU A 232 7.38 11.88 24.09
N GLN A 233 7.30 10.84 24.93
CA GLN A 233 8.39 10.43 25.80
C GLN A 233 9.62 9.95 24.99
N ASP A 234 9.44 9.05 24.03
CA ASP A 234 10.52 8.62 23.12
C ASP A 234 11.12 9.80 22.33
N GLN A 235 10.27 10.75 21.91
CA GLN A 235 10.66 11.92 21.16
C GLN A 235 11.38 12.95 22.04
N ASP A 236 10.97 13.13 23.29
CA ASP A 236 11.57 14.08 24.22
C ASP A 236 12.89 13.54 24.76
N GLU A 237 12.99 12.24 25.02
CA GLU A 237 14.27 11.58 25.31
C GLU A 237 15.23 11.73 24.12
N TRP A 238 14.77 11.48 22.89
CA TRP A 238 15.59 11.65 21.69
C TRP A 238 15.94 13.11 21.40
N ARG A 239 15.00 14.05 21.54
CA ARG A 239 15.25 15.50 21.37
C ARG A 239 16.26 15.97 22.39
N THR A 240 16.13 15.52 23.65
CA THR A 240 17.05 15.87 24.73
C THR A 240 18.43 15.30 24.47
N ASP A 241 18.53 14.02 24.08
CA ASP A 241 19.80 13.38 23.72
C ASP A 241 20.45 14.04 22.49
N MET A 242 19.69 14.31 21.43
CA MET A 242 20.19 15.00 20.24
C MET A 242 20.66 16.43 20.55
N MET A 243 19.85 17.22 21.28
CA MET A 243 20.23 18.57 21.69
C MET A 243 21.47 18.56 22.60
N THR A 244 21.61 17.55 23.44
CA THR A 244 22.81 17.33 24.26
C THR A 244 24.02 16.99 23.40
N ARG A 245 23.88 16.12 22.39
CA ARG A 245 24.95 15.79 21.44
C ARG A 245 25.38 17.01 20.61
N ILE A 246 24.44 17.83 20.13
CA ILE A 246 24.73 19.08 19.39
C ILE A 246 25.43 20.09 20.32
N ALA A 247 24.94 20.26 21.54
CA ALA A 247 25.55 21.16 22.53
C ALA A 247 26.97 20.72 22.93
N ASN A 248 27.28 19.42 22.87
CA ASN A 248 28.61 18.88 23.12
C ASN A 248 29.53 19.03 21.91
N LEU A 249 29.02 18.86 20.68
CA LEU A 249 29.76 19.12 19.44
C LEU A 249 30.20 20.59 19.33
N ASN A 250 29.33 21.53 19.68
CA ASN A 250 29.64 22.97 19.66
C ASN A 250 30.60 23.42 20.78
N ARG A 251 30.83 22.58 21.81
CA ARG A 251 31.84 22.82 22.86
C ARG A 251 33.20 22.21 22.53
N SER A 252 33.29 21.36 21.50
CA SER A 252 34.53 20.70 21.08
C SER A 252 35.18 21.32 19.84
N THR A 253 34.57 22.34 19.24
CA THR A 253 35.22 23.19 18.24
C THR A 253 35.91 24.38 18.94
N PRO A 254 37.25 24.49 18.87
CA PRO A 254 37.99 25.63 19.43
C PRO A 254 37.70 26.94 18.70
#